data_AF-A0A9W3SWL5-F1
#
_entry.id   AF-A0A9W3SWL5-F1
#
_cell.length_a   1.000
_cell.length_b   1.000
_cell.length_c   1.000
_cell.angle_alpha   90.00
_cell.angle_beta   90.00
_cell.angle_gamma   90.00
#
_symmetry.space_group_name_H-M   'P 1'
#
loop_
_entity.id
_entity.type
_entity.pdbx_description
1 polymer ?
#
loop_
_entity_poly.entity_id
_entity_poly.type
_entity_poly.pdbx_seq_one_letter_code
_entity_poly.pdbx_strand_id
1 'polypeptide(L)'
;MNAQDMIELNNKKRELLTPENEVAYSDMLVYLRLSNVPEQQVEELLLEILDHLIEAQTENKNAYDIFGDDLQSYCDELISALPVQTMLEKTSLIGFVISLLLAIQFGMDTIASLFIFFFEKNTEIISPPFSILGTTSSVSIIILGILFILYLLKRYSFDQKVNWKRRILFGFAFAIPFCSAIFLNIYFKKQPYLIYHLTFWQNALIAILFFILYKLLYKKSNF
;
A
#
# COMPACT_ATOMS: atom_id res chain seq x y z
N MET A 1 -16.74 -14.08 10.95
CA MET A 1 -15.32 -13.91 11.27
C MET A 1 -14.90 -12.54 10.78
N ASN A 2 -13.99 -11.83 11.46
CA ASN A 2 -13.47 -10.59 10.88
C ASN A 2 -12.39 -10.93 9.82
N ALA A 3 -11.94 -9.95 9.04
CA ALA A 3 -10.93 -10.18 8.00
C ALA A 3 -9.58 -10.69 8.56
N GLN A 4 -9.15 -10.19 9.73
CA GLN A 4 -7.90 -10.62 10.36
C GLN A 4 -7.92 -12.09 10.78
N ASP A 5 -9.03 -12.55 11.34
CA ASP A 5 -9.25 -13.94 11.70
C ASP A 5 -9.19 -14.84 10.45
N MET A 6 -9.74 -14.36 9.32
CA MET A 6 -9.71 -15.08 8.04
C MET A 6 -8.31 -15.17 7.48
N ILE A 7 -7.52 -14.09 7.54
CA ILE A 7 -6.12 -14.09 7.12
C ILE A 7 -5.31 -15.09 7.96
N GLU A 8 -5.52 -15.12 9.28
CA GLU A 8 -4.82 -16.08 10.15
C GLU A 8 -5.22 -17.53 9.82
N LEU A 9 -6.51 -17.78 9.63
CA LEU A 9 -7.00 -19.10 9.21
C LEU A 9 -6.44 -19.50 7.84
N ASN A 10 -6.37 -18.54 6.92
CA ASN A 10 -5.83 -18.73 5.57
C ASN A 10 -4.38 -19.20 5.65
N ASN A 11 -3.55 -18.50 6.42
CA ASN A 11 -2.14 -18.85 6.60
C ASN A 11 -1.98 -20.27 7.17
N LYS A 12 -2.79 -20.66 8.16
CA LYS A 12 -2.76 -22.01 8.73
C LYS A 12 -3.16 -23.09 7.72
N LYS A 13 -4.24 -22.85 6.96
CA LYS A 13 -4.73 -23.83 5.96
C LYS A 13 -3.78 -23.96 4.77
N ARG A 14 -3.11 -22.88 4.36
CA ARG A 14 -2.13 -22.90 3.26
C ARG A 14 -0.98 -23.87 3.49
N GLU A 15 -0.58 -24.09 4.74
CA GLU A 15 0.47 -25.06 5.10
C GLU A 15 0.07 -26.51 4.78
N LEU A 16 -1.23 -26.77 4.55
CA LEU A 16 -1.76 -28.09 4.18
C LEU A 16 -1.71 -28.35 2.67
N LEU A 17 -1.34 -27.37 1.85
CA LEU A 17 -1.26 -27.53 0.40
C LEU A 17 -0.02 -28.28 -0.03
N THR A 18 -0.13 -29.01 -1.14
CA THR A 18 1.04 -29.50 -1.87
C THR A 18 1.86 -28.33 -2.44
N PRO A 19 3.18 -28.50 -2.68
CA PRO A 19 4.01 -27.43 -3.21
C PRO A 19 3.51 -26.84 -4.54
N GLU A 20 2.92 -27.67 -5.41
CA GLU A 20 2.36 -27.23 -6.70
C GLU A 20 1.10 -26.36 -6.49
N ASN A 21 0.19 -26.81 -5.63
CA ASN A 21 -1.04 -26.09 -5.32
C ASN A 21 -0.77 -24.81 -4.51
N GLU A 22 0.24 -24.80 -3.64
CA GLU A 22 0.65 -23.61 -2.90
C GLU A 22 1.11 -22.48 -3.82
N VAL A 23 1.86 -22.79 -4.88
CA VAL A 23 2.30 -21.81 -5.87
C VAL A 23 1.10 -21.22 -6.61
N ALA A 24 0.22 -22.08 -7.15
CA ALA A 24 -0.98 -21.63 -7.86
C ALA A 24 -1.90 -20.78 -6.96
N TYR A 25 -2.10 -21.23 -5.72
CA TYR A 25 -2.90 -20.51 -4.74
C TYR A 25 -2.26 -19.16 -4.34
N SER A 26 -0.94 -19.10 -4.18
CA SER A 26 -0.22 -17.85 -3.90
C SER A 26 -0.42 -16.80 -5.00
N ASP A 27 -0.39 -17.22 -6.26
CA ASP A 27 -0.61 -16.32 -7.40
C ASP A 27 -2.05 -15.76 -7.42
N MET A 28 -3.05 -16.63 -7.17
CA MET A 28 -4.46 -16.24 -7.01
C MET A 28 -4.66 -15.29 -5.82
N LEU A 29 -4.02 -15.58 -4.68
CA LEU A 29 -4.09 -14.78 -3.47
C LEU A 29 -3.60 -13.35 -3.69
N VAL A 30 -2.45 -13.18 -4.35
CA VAL A 30 -1.94 -11.83 -4.67
C VAL A 30 -2.89 -11.11 -5.62
N TYR A 31 -3.41 -11.80 -6.63
CA TYR A 31 -4.32 -11.20 -7.62
C TYR A 31 -5.63 -10.72 -7.00
N LEU A 32 -6.27 -11.57 -6.18
CA LEU A 32 -7.55 -11.31 -5.53
C LEU A 32 -7.43 -10.21 -4.46
N ARG A 33 -6.37 -10.19 -3.65
CA ARG A 33 -6.13 -9.12 -2.66
C ARG A 33 -5.86 -7.75 -3.27
N LEU A 34 -5.34 -7.71 -4.50
CA LEU A 34 -5.14 -6.48 -5.27
C LEU A 34 -6.35 -6.12 -6.14
N SER A 35 -7.46 -6.86 -6.02
CA SER A 35 -8.71 -6.53 -6.69
C SER A 35 -9.40 -5.34 -6.02
N ASN A 36 -10.48 -4.88 -6.65
CA ASN A 36 -11.27 -3.75 -6.14
C ASN A 36 -12.52 -4.24 -5.36
N VAL A 37 -12.42 -5.43 -4.78
CA VAL A 37 -13.43 -6.07 -3.91
C VAL A 37 -13.06 -5.74 -2.45
N PRO A 38 -14.02 -5.57 -1.52
CA PRO A 38 -13.68 -5.29 -0.14
C PRO A 38 -13.00 -6.49 0.53
N GLU A 39 -12.10 -6.21 1.49
CA GLU A 39 -11.15 -7.20 2.04
C GLU A 39 -11.86 -8.42 2.62
N GLN A 40 -12.96 -8.22 3.35
CA GLN A 40 -13.70 -9.32 3.95
C GLN A 40 -14.19 -10.32 2.90
N GLN A 41 -14.79 -9.86 1.80
CA GLN A 41 -15.27 -10.76 0.74
C GLN A 41 -14.13 -11.46 0.01
N VAL A 42 -12.99 -10.77 -0.16
CA VAL A 42 -11.79 -11.39 -0.74
C VAL A 42 -11.29 -12.52 0.14
N GLU A 43 -11.17 -12.32 1.45
CA GLU A 43 -10.68 -13.36 2.36
C GLU A 43 -11.67 -14.52 2.54
N GLU A 44 -12.99 -14.25 2.47
CA GLU A 44 -14.02 -15.29 2.41
C GLU A 44 -13.84 -16.16 1.15
N LEU A 45 -13.72 -15.53 -0.03
CA LEU A 45 -13.49 -16.22 -1.29
C LEU A 45 -12.18 -17.03 -1.28
N LEU A 46 -11.10 -16.46 -0.73
CA LEU A 46 -9.81 -17.14 -0.65
C LEU A 46 -9.88 -18.38 0.23
N LEU A 47 -10.60 -18.33 1.34
CA LEU A 47 -10.82 -19.51 2.19
C LEU A 47 -11.62 -20.59 1.47
N GLU A 48 -12.64 -20.21 0.68
CA GLU A 48 -13.42 -21.15 -0.12
C GLU A 48 -12.57 -21.84 -1.20
N ILE A 49 -11.79 -21.07 -1.95
CA ILE A 49 -10.84 -21.61 -2.94
C ILE A 49 -9.86 -22.57 -2.27
N LEU A 50 -9.32 -22.17 -1.11
CA LEU A 50 -8.36 -22.97 -0.35
C LEU A 50 -8.97 -24.30 0.13
N ASP A 51 -10.21 -24.28 0.60
CA ASP A 51 -10.91 -25.49 1.04
C ASP A 51 -11.18 -26.46 -0.11
N HIS A 52 -11.68 -25.96 -1.25
CA HIS A 52 -11.87 -26.78 -2.45
C HIS A 52 -10.54 -27.39 -2.94
N LEU A 53 -9.46 -26.63 -2.88
CA LEU A 53 -8.14 -27.10 -3.29
C LEU A 53 -7.57 -28.17 -2.33
N ILE A 54 -7.79 -28.00 -1.02
CA ILE A 54 -7.40 -28.98 0.01
C ILE A 54 -8.24 -30.27 -0.09
N GLU A 55 -9.51 -30.18 -0.49
CA GLU A 55 -10.33 -31.37 -0.73
C GLU A 55 -9.84 -32.12 -1.97
N ALA A 56 -9.66 -31.41 -3.08
CA ALA A 56 -9.31 -32.02 -4.35
C ALA A 56 -7.88 -32.61 -4.39
N GLN A 57 -6.93 -32.06 -3.61
CA GLN A 57 -5.61 -32.68 -3.49
C GLN A 57 -5.67 -34.09 -2.87
N THR A 58 -6.71 -34.42 -2.09
CA THR A 58 -6.90 -35.80 -1.57
C THR A 58 -7.19 -36.80 -2.68
N GLU A 59 -7.70 -36.32 -3.82
CA GLU A 59 -7.92 -37.09 -5.04
C GLU A 59 -6.74 -36.97 -6.03
N ASN A 60 -5.60 -36.42 -5.60
CA ASN A 60 -4.42 -36.10 -6.43
C ASN A 60 -4.71 -35.12 -7.59
N LYS A 61 -5.69 -34.21 -7.43
CA LYS A 61 -5.94 -33.12 -8.38
C LYS A 61 -5.18 -31.86 -7.99
N ASN A 62 -4.66 -31.15 -8.97
CA ASN A 62 -4.04 -29.84 -8.77
C ASN A 62 -5.02 -28.68 -9.05
N ALA A 63 -4.60 -27.45 -8.81
CA ALA A 63 -5.42 -26.26 -9.03
C ALA A 63 -5.92 -26.13 -10.49
N TYR A 64 -5.11 -26.52 -11.47
CA TYR A 64 -5.45 -26.43 -12.89
C TYR A 64 -6.49 -27.48 -13.30
N ASP A 65 -6.49 -28.65 -12.67
CA ASP A 65 -7.50 -29.69 -12.89
C ASP A 65 -8.92 -29.26 -12.44
N ILE A 66 -9.01 -28.34 -11.47
CA ILE A 66 -10.27 -27.94 -10.83
C ILE A 66 -10.76 -26.60 -11.36
N PHE A 67 -9.87 -25.62 -11.43
CA PHE A 67 -10.20 -24.23 -11.78
C PHE A 67 -9.88 -23.91 -13.25
N GLY A 68 -9.28 -24.86 -13.98
CA GLY A 68 -8.89 -24.73 -15.37
C GLY A 68 -7.46 -24.20 -15.55
N ASP A 69 -6.97 -24.29 -16.79
CA ASP A 69 -5.60 -23.89 -17.15
C ASP A 69 -5.34 -22.39 -16.99
N ASP A 70 -6.39 -21.56 -17.09
CA ASP A 70 -6.32 -20.10 -16.96
C ASP A 70 -6.90 -19.62 -15.62
N LEU A 71 -6.06 -19.71 -14.58
CA LEU A 71 -6.40 -19.26 -13.23
C LEU A 71 -6.68 -17.75 -13.15
N GLN A 72 -6.11 -16.95 -14.06
CA GLN A 72 -6.35 -15.52 -14.08
C GLN A 72 -7.78 -15.23 -14.53
N SER A 73 -8.22 -15.86 -15.64
CA SER A 73 -9.60 -15.74 -16.12
C SER A 73 -10.61 -16.22 -15.07
N TYR A 74 -10.31 -17.33 -14.37
CA TYR A 74 -11.11 -17.79 -13.25
C TYR A 74 -11.25 -16.74 -12.14
N CYS A 75 -10.14 -16.11 -11.73
CA CYS A 75 -10.18 -15.04 -10.73
C CYS A 75 -10.97 -13.81 -11.21
N ASP A 76 -10.87 -13.46 -12.50
CA ASP A 76 -11.62 -12.35 -13.07
C ASP A 76 -13.14 -12.60 -13.06
N GLU A 77 -13.57 -13.84 -13.34
CA GLU A 77 -14.97 -14.24 -13.23
C GLU A 77 -15.47 -14.09 -11.79
N LEU A 78 -14.70 -14.58 -10.80
CA LEU A 78 -15.04 -14.45 -9.39
C LEU A 78 -15.13 -12.99 -8.93
N ILE A 79 -14.17 -12.15 -9.34
CA ILE A 79 -14.21 -10.70 -9.04
C ILE A 79 -15.44 -10.05 -9.65
N SER A 80 -15.85 -10.46 -10.85
CA SER A 80 -17.02 -9.89 -11.53
C SER A 80 -18.35 -10.21 -10.85
N ALA A 81 -18.40 -11.32 -10.11
CA ALA A 81 -19.57 -11.74 -9.35
C ALA A 81 -19.69 -11.07 -7.96
N LEU A 82 -18.61 -10.42 -7.48
CA LEU A 82 -18.54 -9.83 -6.15
C LEU A 82 -18.87 -8.32 -6.14
N PRO A 83 -19.36 -7.79 -5.00
CA PRO A 83 -19.59 -6.37 -4.86
C PRO A 83 -18.27 -5.60 -4.97
N VAL A 84 -18.34 -4.45 -5.65
CA VAL A 84 -17.21 -3.56 -5.83
C VAL A 84 -17.12 -2.60 -4.65
N GLN A 85 -15.89 -2.28 -4.20
CA GLN A 85 -15.66 -1.26 -3.18
C GLN A 85 -16.38 0.06 -3.51
N THR A 86 -17.02 0.63 -2.50
CA THR A 86 -17.72 1.90 -2.57
C THR A 86 -16.74 3.06 -2.78
N MET A 87 -17.24 4.18 -3.32
CA MET A 87 -16.42 5.39 -3.49
C MET A 87 -15.90 5.93 -2.14
N LEU A 88 -16.64 5.70 -1.06
CA LEU A 88 -16.22 6.09 0.29
C LEU A 88 -15.04 5.25 0.78
N GLU A 89 -15.05 3.94 0.58
CA GLU A 89 -13.92 3.07 0.96
C GLU A 89 -12.66 3.43 0.16
N LYS A 90 -12.80 3.60 -1.16
CA LYS A 90 -11.70 4.02 -2.04
C LYS A 90 -11.08 5.35 -1.63
N THR A 91 -11.91 6.35 -1.39
CA THR A 91 -11.44 7.69 -0.97
C THR A 91 -10.89 7.67 0.45
N SER A 92 -11.44 6.83 1.33
CA SER A 92 -10.91 6.63 2.67
C SER A 92 -9.51 6.00 2.64
N LEU A 93 -9.26 5.03 1.76
CA LEU A 93 -7.94 4.42 1.57
C LEU A 93 -6.91 5.46 1.09
N ILE A 94 -7.24 6.21 0.03
CA ILE A 94 -6.36 7.27 -0.48
C ILE A 94 -6.11 8.34 0.58
N GLY A 95 -7.17 8.78 1.27
CA GLY A 95 -7.07 9.77 2.34
C GLY A 95 -6.27 9.27 3.54
N PHE A 96 -6.39 7.99 3.88
CA PHE A 96 -5.60 7.30 4.89
C PHE A 96 -4.10 7.40 4.55
N VAL A 97 -3.71 7.01 3.33
CA VAL A 97 -2.32 7.06 2.87
C VAL A 97 -1.79 8.50 2.85
N ILE A 98 -2.55 9.46 2.32
CA ILE A 98 -2.19 10.89 2.34
C ILE A 98 -1.93 11.37 3.77
N SER A 99 -2.86 11.06 4.69
CA SER A 99 -2.77 11.50 6.08
C SER A 99 -1.53 10.92 6.78
N LEU A 100 -1.22 9.64 6.52
CA LEU A 100 -0.02 9.00 7.05
C LEU A 100 1.25 9.67 6.51
N LEU A 101 1.35 9.91 5.20
CA LEU A 101 2.51 10.56 4.59
C LEU A 101 2.73 11.98 5.13
N LEU A 102 1.66 12.75 5.31
CA LEU A 102 1.73 14.09 5.89
C LEU A 102 2.11 14.05 7.37
N ALA A 103 1.56 13.11 8.14
CA ALA A 103 1.94 12.92 9.54
C ALA A 103 3.45 12.61 9.69
N ILE A 104 3.98 11.73 8.82
CA ILE A 104 5.42 11.42 8.77
C ILE A 104 6.25 12.65 8.40
N GLN A 105 5.86 13.39 7.35
CA GLN A 105 6.57 14.60 6.91
C GLN A 105 6.67 15.64 8.03
N PHE A 106 5.53 16.04 8.61
CA PHE A 106 5.51 17.05 9.68
C PHE A 106 6.13 16.51 10.98
N GLY A 107 6.04 15.20 11.25
CA GLY A 107 6.74 14.54 12.34
C GLY A 107 8.26 14.65 12.19
N MET A 108 8.81 14.41 11.00
CA MET A 108 10.23 14.60 10.70
C MET A 108 10.65 16.06 10.84
N ASP A 109 9.86 17.01 10.33
CA ASP A 109 10.16 18.45 10.46
C ASP A 109 10.12 18.91 11.94
N THR A 110 9.25 18.31 12.76
CA THR A 110 9.18 18.51 14.22
C THR A 110 10.45 18.02 14.91
N ILE A 111 10.89 16.79 14.59
CA ILE A 111 12.12 16.20 15.14
C ILE A 111 13.33 17.04 14.72
N ALA A 112 13.43 17.42 13.45
CA ALA A 112 14.50 18.28 12.95
C ALA A 112 14.53 19.64 13.68
N SER A 113 13.37 20.24 13.93
CA SER A 113 13.28 21.50 14.70
C SER A 113 13.79 21.34 16.14
N LEU A 114 13.53 20.19 16.80
CA LEU A 114 14.08 19.89 18.12
C LEU A 114 15.59 19.75 18.08
N PHE A 115 16.13 19.03 17.10
CA PHE A 115 17.58 18.89 16.93
C PHE A 115 18.26 20.25 16.76
N ILE A 116 17.70 21.13 15.91
CA ILE A 116 18.22 22.50 15.74
C ILE A 116 18.19 23.26 17.07
N PHE A 117 17.07 23.22 17.80
CA PHE A 117 16.95 23.90 19.10
C PHE A 117 17.97 23.43 20.14
N PHE A 118 18.27 22.13 20.22
CA PHE A 118 19.20 21.58 21.21
C PHE A 118 20.68 21.81 20.84
N PHE A 119 21.03 21.80 19.56
CA PHE A 119 22.43 21.83 19.12
C PHE A 119 22.88 23.19 18.57
N GLU A 120 21.96 24.04 18.11
CA GLU A 120 22.27 25.33 17.50
C GLU A 120 21.89 26.47 18.47
N LYS A 121 22.91 27.03 19.14
CA LYS A 121 22.77 27.98 20.26
C LYS A 121 22.37 29.41 19.84
N ASN A 122 22.04 29.64 18.57
CA ASN A 122 21.72 30.97 18.02
C ASN A 122 20.20 31.17 17.90
N THR A 123 19.73 32.26 18.51
CA THR A 123 18.35 32.60 18.86
C THR A 123 17.50 33.16 17.71
N GLU A 124 17.53 32.52 16.55
CA GLU A 124 16.45 32.68 15.58
C GLU A 124 15.83 31.30 15.38
N ILE A 125 14.51 31.20 15.50
CA ILE A 125 13.79 29.93 15.41
C ILE A 125 13.86 29.48 13.94
N ILE A 126 14.97 28.85 13.55
CA ILE A 126 15.19 28.31 12.21
C ILE A 126 14.49 26.96 12.18
N SER A 127 13.18 26.98 11.95
CA SER A 127 12.45 25.76 11.61
C SER A 127 12.68 25.43 10.13
N PRO A 128 12.70 24.13 9.75
CA PRO A 128 12.83 23.71 8.37
C PRO A 128 11.82 24.45 7.47
N PRO A 129 12.25 24.98 6.32
CA PRO A 129 11.35 25.67 5.41
C PRO A 129 10.28 24.69 4.93
N PHE A 130 9.01 25.11 4.99
CA PHE A 130 7.87 24.38 4.49
C PHE A 130 7.43 24.98 3.15
N SER A 131 7.25 24.12 2.14
CA SER A 131 6.67 24.51 0.86
C SER A 131 5.42 23.68 0.59
N ILE A 132 4.29 24.35 0.37
CA ILE A 132 3.01 23.69 0.05
C ILE A 132 3.19 22.91 -1.25
N LEU A 133 3.68 23.55 -2.31
CA LEU A 133 3.82 22.94 -3.63
C LEU A 133 4.82 21.77 -3.63
N GLY A 134 5.92 21.92 -2.88
CA GLY A 134 6.91 20.85 -2.70
C GLY A 134 6.32 19.64 -1.98
N THR A 135 5.54 19.87 -0.92
CA THR A 135 4.92 18.80 -0.13
C THR A 135 3.79 18.11 -0.90
N THR A 136 2.92 18.87 -1.56
CA THR A 136 1.81 18.29 -2.33
C THR A 136 2.31 17.50 -3.54
N SER A 137 3.34 17.99 -4.24
CA SER A 137 3.95 17.27 -5.37
C SER A 137 4.68 16.01 -4.91
N SER A 138 5.44 16.07 -3.80
CA SER A 138 6.13 14.88 -3.26
C SER A 138 5.15 13.79 -2.83
N VAL A 139 4.08 14.16 -2.10
CA VAL A 139 3.03 13.21 -1.69
C VAL A 139 2.31 12.60 -2.90
N SER A 140 1.98 13.43 -3.90
CA SER A 140 1.31 12.95 -5.12
C SER A 140 2.15 11.94 -5.90
N ILE A 141 3.46 12.18 -6.04
CA ILE A 141 4.37 11.25 -6.71
C ILE A 141 4.48 9.93 -5.94
N ILE A 142 4.57 9.97 -4.62
CA ILE A 142 4.62 8.75 -3.80
C ILE A 142 3.35 7.93 -3.99
N ILE A 143 2.18 8.55 -3.97
CA ILE A 143 0.90 7.85 -4.17
C ILE A 143 0.81 7.23 -5.56
N LEU A 144 1.16 7.97 -6.61
CA LEU A 144 1.20 7.44 -7.97
C LEU A 144 2.19 6.27 -8.09
N GLY A 145 3.34 6.37 -7.40
CA GLY A 145 4.33 5.30 -7.30
C GLY A 145 3.77 4.04 -6.64
N ILE A 146 3.10 4.17 -5.50
CA ILE A 146 2.45 3.06 -4.81
C ILE A 146 1.40 2.40 -5.71
N LEU A 147 0.50 3.19 -6.32
CA LEU A 147 -0.52 2.67 -7.23
C LEU A 147 0.09 1.94 -8.43
N PHE A 148 1.18 2.49 -8.98
CA PHE A 148 1.90 1.85 -10.07
C PHE A 148 2.54 0.53 -9.65
N ILE A 149 3.14 0.46 -8.45
CA ILE A 149 3.71 -0.78 -7.91
C ILE A 149 2.61 -1.83 -7.69
N LEU A 150 1.48 -1.46 -7.08
CA LEU A 150 0.35 -2.37 -6.88
C LEU A 150 -0.20 -2.89 -8.22
N TYR A 151 -0.29 -2.01 -9.22
CA TYR A 151 -0.67 -2.40 -10.58
C TYR A 151 0.32 -3.42 -11.18
N LEU A 152 1.63 -3.20 -11.05
CA LEU A 152 2.64 -4.15 -11.53
C LEU A 152 2.58 -5.49 -10.79
N LEU A 153 2.36 -5.47 -9.46
CA LEU A 153 2.21 -6.70 -8.67
C LEU A 153 1.01 -7.50 -9.11
N LYS A 154 -0.15 -6.84 -9.33
CA LYS A 154 -1.35 -7.50 -9.83
C LYS A 154 -1.14 -8.07 -11.23
N ARG A 155 -0.56 -7.26 -12.14
CA ARG A 155 -0.35 -7.66 -13.54
C ARG A 155 0.58 -8.87 -13.68
N TYR A 156 1.55 -9.01 -12.78
CA TYR A 156 2.56 -10.06 -12.83
C TYR A 156 2.37 -11.14 -11.77
N SER A 157 1.18 -11.23 -11.14
CA SER A 157 0.93 -12.21 -10.08
C SER A 157 1.03 -13.65 -10.57
N PHE A 158 0.55 -13.95 -11.78
CA PHE A 158 0.59 -15.30 -12.38
C PHE A 158 1.89 -15.59 -13.17
N ASP A 159 2.83 -14.65 -13.22
CA ASP A 159 4.08 -14.82 -13.95
C ASP A 159 5.17 -15.45 -13.05
N GLN A 160 5.25 -16.78 -13.01
CA GLN A 160 6.23 -17.49 -12.15
C GLN A 160 7.71 -17.15 -12.44
N LYS A 161 8.05 -16.71 -13.66
CA LYS A 161 9.44 -16.41 -14.05
C LYS A 161 9.71 -14.91 -14.12
N VAL A 162 10.45 -14.39 -13.14
CA VAL A 162 10.90 -12.99 -13.13
C VAL A 162 12.13 -12.82 -14.02
N ASN A 163 11.90 -12.30 -15.22
CA ASN A 163 12.98 -11.91 -16.14
C ASN A 163 13.83 -10.77 -15.53
N TRP A 164 15.11 -10.70 -15.90
CA TRP A 164 16.02 -9.63 -15.44
C TRP A 164 15.48 -8.23 -15.71
N LYS A 165 14.88 -8.02 -16.89
CA LYS A 165 14.19 -6.76 -17.25
C LYS A 165 13.08 -6.41 -16.26
N ARG A 166 12.33 -7.40 -15.76
CA ARG A 166 11.24 -7.21 -14.80
C ARG A 166 11.77 -6.88 -13.41
N ARG A 167 12.87 -7.51 -12.97
CA ARG A 167 13.56 -7.12 -11.72
C ARG A 167 14.01 -5.66 -11.75
N ILE A 168 14.60 -5.24 -12.87
CA ILE A 168 14.98 -3.84 -13.09
C ILE A 168 13.75 -2.93 -13.06
N LEU A 169 12.66 -3.32 -13.73
CA LEU A 169 11.41 -2.57 -13.72
C LEU A 169 10.87 -2.35 -12.29
N PHE A 170 10.82 -3.41 -11.47
CA PHE A 170 10.40 -3.29 -10.06
C PHE A 170 11.34 -2.39 -9.25
N GLY A 171 12.65 -2.52 -9.46
CA GLY A 171 13.64 -1.65 -8.82
C GLY A 171 13.42 -0.17 -9.15
N PHE A 172 13.19 0.15 -10.42
CA PHE A 172 12.89 1.52 -10.86
C PHE A 172 11.51 2.00 -10.39
N ALA A 173 10.49 1.14 -10.40
CA ALA A 173 9.15 1.46 -9.92
C ALA A 173 9.16 1.87 -8.44
N PHE A 174 10.06 1.30 -7.63
CA PHE A 174 10.26 1.71 -6.24
C PHE A 174 11.16 2.95 -6.10
N ALA A 175 12.30 2.97 -6.79
CA ALA A 175 13.30 4.01 -6.60
C ALA A 175 12.89 5.37 -7.19
N ILE A 176 12.28 5.40 -8.37
CA ILE A 176 11.97 6.65 -9.08
C ILE A 176 11.00 7.52 -8.27
N PRO A 177 9.82 7.03 -7.82
CA PRO A 177 8.88 7.86 -7.08
C PRO A 177 9.48 8.42 -5.78
N PHE A 178 10.25 7.59 -5.06
CA PHE A 178 10.89 8.00 -3.81
C PHE A 178 11.96 9.08 -4.03
N CYS A 179 12.89 8.85 -4.96
CA CYS A 179 13.95 9.82 -5.29
C CYS A 179 13.36 11.12 -5.85
N SER A 180 12.38 11.03 -6.75
CA SER A 180 11.70 12.21 -7.30
C SER A 180 10.95 13.00 -6.23
N ALA A 181 10.28 12.33 -5.29
CA ALA A 181 9.58 13.00 -4.20
C ALA A 181 10.53 13.78 -3.29
N ILE A 182 11.67 13.18 -2.91
CA ILE A 182 12.71 13.87 -2.12
C ILE A 182 13.30 15.03 -2.91
N PHE A 183 13.65 14.81 -4.17
CA PHE A 183 14.24 15.84 -5.03
C PHE A 183 13.31 17.05 -5.17
N LEU A 184 12.03 16.84 -5.48
CA LEU A 184 11.06 17.92 -5.58
C LEU A 184 10.88 18.66 -4.26
N ASN A 185 10.79 17.93 -3.15
CA ASN A 185 10.64 18.56 -1.84
C ASN A 185 11.82 19.49 -1.53
N ILE A 186 13.06 19.03 -1.75
CA ILE A 186 14.27 19.85 -1.56
C ILE A 186 14.34 21.01 -2.56
N TYR A 187 14.02 20.76 -3.84
CA TYR A 187 14.05 21.78 -4.89
C TYR A 187 13.11 22.93 -4.56
N PHE A 188 11.85 22.65 -4.20
CA PHE A 188 10.87 23.68 -3.85
C PHE A 188 11.18 24.39 -2.53
N LYS A 189 11.78 23.69 -1.55
CA LYS A 189 12.27 24.32 -0.31
C LYS A 189 13.41 25.32 -0.54
N LYS A 190 14.10 25.27 -1.70
CA LYS A 190 15.16 26.23 -2.07
C LYS A 190 14.66 27.41 -2.90
N GLN A 191 13.41 27.40 -3.37
CA GLN A 191 12.86 28.46 -4.22
C GLN A 191 12.27 29.61 -3.38
N PRO A 192 12.59 30.88 -3.69
CA PRO A 192 12.31 32.00 -2.78
C PRO A 192 10.84 32.44 -2.69
N TYR A 193 9.93 31.90 -3.52
CA TYR A 193 8.58 32.47 -3.69
C TYR A 193 7.47 31.77 -2.90
N LEU A 194 7.73 30.61 -2.28
CA LEU A 194 6.69 29.75 -1.67
C LEU A 194 7.18 29.00 -0.41
N ILE A 195 7.94 29.69 0.43
CA ILE A 195 8.47 29.13 1.69
C ILE A 195 7.76 29.77 2.87
N TYR A 196 7.30 28.93 3.78
CA TYR A 196 6.79 29.29 5.09
C TYR A 196 7.68 28.67 6.17
N HIS A 197 7.94 29.40 7.24
CA HIS A 197 8.61 28.86 8.41
C HIS A 197 7.56 28.50 9.45
N LEU A 198 7.28 27.20 9.56
CA LEU A 198 6.38 26.69 10.59
C LEU A 198 7.17 26.48 11.87
N THR A 199 6.73 27.09 12.96
CA THR A 199 7.31 26.87 14.30
C THR A 199 7.23 25.41 14.71
N PHE A 200 8.07 25.01 15.67
CA PHE A 200 8.03 23.69 16.29
C PHE A 200 6.60 23.25 16.69
N TRP A 201 5.86 24.11 17.39
CA TRP A 201 4.51 23.80 17.86
C TRP A 201 3.50 23.63 16.71
N GLN A 202 3.65 24.41 15.63
CA GLN A 202 2.80 24.27 14.44
C GLN A 202 3.05 22.94 13.75
N ASN A 203 4.32 22.54 13.54
CA ASN A 203 4.65 21.25 12.94
C ASN A 203 4.12 20.08 13.80
N ALA A 204 4.30 20.14 15.12
CA ALA A 204 3.83 19.11 16.04
C ALA A 204 2.29 18.97 16.01
N LEU A 205 1.57 20.09 16.04
CA LEU A 205 0.10 20.09 16.01
C LEU A 205 -0.42 19.53 14.69
N ILE A 206 0.17 19.94 13.55
CA ILE A 206 -0.21 19.44 12.23
C ILE A 206 0.08 17.93 12.11
N ALA A 207 1.22 17.46 12.61
CA ALA A 207 1.56 16.03 12.63
C ALA A 207 0.54 15.22 13.44
N ILE A 208 0.18 15.69 14.63
CA ILE A 208 -0.84 15.04 15.48
C ILE A 208 -2.20 15.04 14.78
N LEU A 209 -2.61 16.15 14.16
CA LEU A 209 -3.86 16.25 13.43
C LEU A 209 -3.94 15.22 12.29
N PHE A 210 -2.89 15.12 11.47
CA PHE A 210 -2.85 14.12 10.40
C PHE A 210 -2.74 12.70 10.92
N PHE A 211 -2.10 12.48 12.06
CA PHE A 211 -2.08 11.16 12.71
C PHE A 211 -3.47 10.73 13.22
N ILE A 212 -4.24 11.66 13.77
CA ILE A 212 -5.63 11.39 14.17
C ILE A 212 -6.48 11.10 12.92
N LEU A 213 -6.34 11.91 11.87
CA LEU A 213 -7.04 11.71 10.60
C LEU A 213 -6.69 10.36 9.96
N TYR A 214 -5.41 9.97 10.00
CA TYR A 214 -4.91 8.65 9.64
C TYR A 214 -5.70 7.54 10.35
N LYS A 215 -5.81 7.59 11.69
CA LYS A 215 -6.53 6.57 12.46
C LYS A 215 -8.02 6.52 12.15
N LEU A 216 -8.66 7.68 11.95
CA LEU A 216 -10.08 7.74 11.64
C LEU A 216 -10.39 7.17 10.25
N LEU A 217 -9.57 7.52 9.25
CA LEU A 217 -9.72 7.03 7.89
C LEU A 217 -9.34 5.55 7.77
N TYR A 218 -8.35 5.08 8.53
CA TYR A 218 -8.01 3.66 8.61
C TYR A 218 -9.22 2.83 9.05
N LYS A 219 -9.90 3.22 10.13
CA LYS A 219 -11.12 2.53 10.61
C LYS A 219 -12.26 2.51 9.59
N LYS A 220 -12.33 3.52 8.70
CA LYS A 220 -13.39 3.65 7.68
C LYS A 220 -13.00 3.01 6.34
N SER A 221 -11.73 2.69 6.15
CA SER A 221 -11.19 2.08 4.94
C SER A 221 -11.61 0.62 4.74
N ASN A 222 -12.30 0.01 5.71
CA ASN A 222 -12.60 -1.44 5.74
C ASN A 222 -11.35 -2.28 5.44
N PHE A 223 -10.26 -1.89 6.12
CA PHE A 223 -8.95 -2.54 6.22
C PHE A 223 -8.69 -2.87 7.71
#